data_AF-A0A653IXA3-F1
#
_entry.id   AF-A0A653IXA3-F1
#
_cell.length_a   1.000
_cell.length_b   1.000
_cell.length_c   1.000
_cell.angle_alpha   90.00
_cell.angle_beta   90.00
_cell.angle_gamma   90.00
#
_symmetry.space_group_name_H-M   'P 1'
#
loop_
_entity.id
_entity.type
_entity.pdbx_description
1 polymer ?
#
loop_
_entity_poly.entity_id
_entity_poly.type
_entity_poly.pdbx_seq_one_letter_code
_entity_poly.pdbx_strand_id
1 'polypeptide(L)' 'MEAHRIDSRLVYARGRTSDAVEGVNSFLEKRPPDFSTDLAKGFPDFFPWWDEPEWH' A
#
# COMPACT_ATOMS: atom_id res chain seq x y z
N MET A 1 -15.15 -11.49 -3.87
CA MET A 1 -13.91 -12.07 -4.45
C MET A 1 -12.99 -10.99 -5.00
N GLU A 2 -13.49 -10.05 -5.84
CA GLU A 2 -12.64 -9.02 -6.46
C GLU A 2 -11.94 -8.07 -5.47
N ALA A 3 -12.67 -7.57 -4.46
CA ALA A 3 -12.08 -6.77 -3.39
C ALA A 3 -10.90 -7.47 -2.70
N HIS A 4 -11.04 -8.76 -2.34
CA HIS A 4 -9.95 -9.53 -1.74
C HIS A 4 -8.72 -9.69 -2.65
N ARG A 5 -8.92 -9.73 -3.98
CA ARG A 5 -7.81 -9.79 -4.95
C ARG A 5 -7.06 -8.46 -4.98
N ILE A 6 -7.79 -7.35 -4.97
CA ILE A 6 -7.22 -6.00 -4.89
C ILE A 6 -6.45 -5.83 -3.57
N ASP A 7 -7.06 -6.20 -2.44
CA ASP A 7 -6.42 -6.11 -1.12
C ASP A 7 -5.13 -6.93 -1.04
N SER A 8 -5.13 -8.16 -1.57
CA SER A 8 -3.93 -9.01 -1.59
C SER A 8 -2.78 -8.36 -2.38
N ARG A 9 -3.08 -7.74 -3.52
CA ARG A 9 -2.10 -7.02 -4.33
C ARG A 9 -1.62 -5.74 -3.64
N LEU A 10 -2.50 -5.04 -2.93
CA LEU A 10 -2.16 -3.86 -2.15
C LEU A 10 -1.19 -4.20 -1.02
N VAL A 11 -1.48 -5.23 -0.22
CA VAL A 11 -0.57 -5.69 0.85
C VAL A 11 0.79 -6.06 0.29
N TYR A 12 0.83 -6.81 -0.81
CA TYR A 12 2.06 -7.18 -1.48
C TYR A 12 2.88 -5.96 -1.95
N ALA A 13 2.23 -4.98 -2.59
CA ALA A 13 2.90 -3.78 -3.07
C ALA A 13 3.39 -2.89 -1.91
N ARG A 14 2.55 -2.66 -0.91
CA ARG A 14 2.87 -1.78 0.24
C ARG A 14 3.92 -2.36 1.17
N GLY A 15 4.00 -3.69 1.32
CA GLY A 15 5.05 -4.32 2.12
C GLY A 15 6.47 -4.09 1.58
N ARG A 16 6.63 -3.55 0.37
CA ARG A 16 7.92 -3.35 -0.31
C ARG A 16 8.35 -1.88 -0.38
N THR A 17 7.59 -0.97 0.23
CA THR A 17 7.93 0.46 0.25
C THR A 17 8.85 0.79 1.42
N SER A 18 9.48 1.97 1.39
CA SER A 18 10.31 2.48 2.49
C SER A 18 9.52 2.58 3.80
N ASP A 19 8.23 2.90 3.74
CA ASP A 19 7.37 2.96 4.93
C ASP A 19 7.27 1.61 5.67
N ALA A 20 7.33 0.49 4.95
CA ALA A 20 7.28 -0.83 5.60
C ALA A 20 8.55 -1.08 6.41
N VAL A 21 9.71 -0.69 5.87
CA VAL A 21 11.00 -0.76 6.57
C VAL A 21 11.01 0.20 7.76
N GLU A 22 10.54 1.43 7.56
CA GLU A 22 10.47 2.46 8.60
C GLU A 22 9.58 2.03 9.77
N GLY A 23 8.40 1.46 9.51
CA GLY A 23 7.51 0.99 10.56
C GLY A 23 8.13 -0.13 11.41
N VAL A 24 8.91 -1.02 10.79
CA VAL A 24 9.66 -2.06 11.52
C VAL A 24 10.76 -1.42 12.37
N ASN A 25 11.56 -0.53 11.79
CA ASN A 25 12.68 0.10 12.48
C ASN A 25 12.20 0.98 13.65
N SER A 26 11.18 1.82 13.44
CA SER A 26 10.64 2.70 14.48
C SER A 26 10.06 1.91 15.65
N PHE A 27 9.43 0.76 15.36
CA PHE A 27 8.94 -0.16 16.39
C PHE A 27 10.09 -0.72 17.23
N LEU A 28 11.13 -1.24 16.59
CA LEU A 28 12.30 -1.80 17.28
C LEU A 28 13.05 -0.73 18.10
N GLU A 29 13.13 0.49 17.57
CA GLU A 29 13.78 1.65 18.21
C GLU A 29 12.88 2.35 19.25
N LYS A 30 11.60 1.95 19.37
CA LYS A 30 10.60 2.56 20.26
C LYS A 30 10.43 4.07 20.06
N ARG A 31 10.45 4.51 18.80
CA ARG A 31 10.21 5.91 18.42
C ARG A 31 8.97 6.02 17.51
N PRO A 32 8.38 7.22 17.38
CA PRO A 32 7.37 7.46 16.35
C PRO A 32 7.94 7.21 14.94
N PRO A 33 7.18 6.57 14.04
CA PRO A 33 7.58 6.43 12.64
C PRO A 33 7.46 7.75 11.88
N ASP A 34 8.31 7.93 10.87
CA ASP A 34 8.21 9.00 9.88
C ASP A 34 7.91 8.43 8.48
N PHE A 35 6.63 8.31 8.16
CA PHE A 35 6.18 7.80 6.88
C PHE A 35 6.24 8.88 5.81
N SER A 36 7.18 8.73 4.87
CA SER A 36 7.50 9.73 3.85
C SER A 36 7.35 9.22 2.41
N THR A 37 6.81 8.02 2.21
CA THR A 37 6.56 7.50 0.86
C THR A 37 5.59 8.43 0.12
N ASP A 38 6.06 8.98 -1.01
CA ASP A 38 5.26 9.81 -1.90
C ASP A 38 4.10 9.00 -2.48
N LEU A 39 2.86 9.42 -2.17
CA LEU A 39 1.65 8.75 -2.66
C LEU A 39 1.53 8.84 -4.19
N ALA A 40 1.94 9.95 -4.80
CA ALA A 40 1.82 10.14 -6.25
C ALA A 40 2.78 9.24 -7.05
N LYS A 41 3.92 8.88 -6.46
CA LYS A 41 4.91 7.96 -7.06
C LYS A 41 4.80 6.52 -6.56
N GLY A 42 4.06 6.31 -5.47
CA GLY A 42 3.95 5.02 -4.78
C GLY A 42 2.65 4.28 -5.05
N PHE A 43 1.82 4.75 -6.00
CA PHE A 43 0.64 4.01 -6.41
C PHE A 43 1.03 2.75 -7.18
N PRO A 44 0.39 1.60 -6.90
CA PRO A 44 0.57 0.40 -7.70
C PRO A 44 0.01 0.60 -9.12
N ASP A 45 0.56 -0.12 -10.09
CA ASP A 45 0.18 -0.05 -11.52
C ASP A 45 -1.31 -0.37 -11.81
N PHE A 46 -2.03 -0.90 -10.83
CA PHE A 46 -3.47 -1.22 -10.93
C PHE A 46 -4.37 -0.16 -10.29
N PHE A 47 -3.83 1.00 -9.94
CA PHE A 47 -4.59 2.16 -9.54
C PHE A 47 -5.05 2.97 -10.77
N PRO A 48 -6.30 3.47 -10.81
CA PRO A 48 -7.37 3.29 -9.82
C PRO A 48 -8.07 1.93 -9.91
N TRP A 49 -8.48 1.39 -8.77
CA TRP A 49 -9.13 0.07 -8.64
C TRP A 49 -10.62 0.16 -8.28
N TRP A 50 -11.17 1.37 -8.21
CA TRP A 50 -12.56 1.66 -7.82
C TRP A 50 -13.50 1.81 -9.01
N ASP A 51 -13.01 1.58 -10.23
CA ASP A 51 -13.85 1.59 -11.41
C ASP A 51 -14.77 0.35 -11.35
N GLU A 52 -16.03 0.59 -11.02
CA GLU A 52 -17.05 -0.46 -11.04
C GLU A 52 -17.30 -0.86 -12.50
N PRO A 53 -17.34 -2.17 -12.81
CA PRO A 53 -17.68 -2.62 -14.15
C PRO A 53 -19.08 -2.15 -14.53
N GLU A 54 -19.27 -1.74 -15.79
CA GLU A 54 -20.59 -1.39 -16.30
C GLU A 54 -21.58 -2.56 -16.08
N TRP A 55 -22.74 -2.25 -15.50
CA TRP A 55 -23.84 -3.19 -15.39
C TRP A 55 -24.38 -3.48 -16.80
N HIS A 56 -24.28 -4.73 -17.24
CA HIS A 56 -24.95 -5.25 -18.44
C HIS A 56 -26.13 -6.15 -18.06
#